data_AF-A0A1E5PMU5-F1
#
_entry.id   AF-A0A1E5PMU5-F1
#
_cell.length_a   1.000
_cell.length_b   1.000
_cell.length_c   1.000
_cell.angle_alpha   90.00
_cell.angle_beta   90.00
_cell.angle_gamma   90.00
#
_symmetry.space_group_name_H-M   'P 1'
#
loop_
_entity.id
_entity.type
_entity.pdbx_description
1 polymer ?
#
loop_
_entity_poly.entity_id
_entity_poly.type
_entity_poly.pdbx_seq_one_letter_code
_entity_poly.pdbx_strand_id
1 'polypeptide(L)'
;MSDPRAPHDDDYSATVLGSHWFSGPPAAPEVTPDRVEGSVLRFGPGVTAAMPAPFPLTAPAPPARPRRGAGPRRYTLAAVVLLAVLAYLGWQRFGPSLTVRDVAVTTDPRGPACDATADVVAVVRTDGRPGTLTYRWLRSDGTRSERLTERVPRGQREARLHLLWTFRGTGTYPAKAELELLSPGQHTAAVEFTYRCNP
;
A
#
# COMPACT_ATOMS: atom_id res chain seq x y z
N MET A 1 -4.83 -14.95 -54.30
CA MET A 1 -5.25 -16.36 -54.35
C MET A 1 -5.13 -16.89 -52.92
N SER A 2 -6.28 -17.27 -52.39
CA SER A 2 -6.67 -17.85 -51.11
C SER A 2 -5.62 -18.51 -50.18
N ASP A 3 -5.78 -18.19 -48.88
CA ASP A 3 -5.86 -19.05 -47.66
C ASP A 3 -6.40 -20.49 -47.93
N PRO A 4 -6.43 -21.52 -47.01
CA PRO A 4 -6.25 -21.50 -45.55
C PRO A 4 -5.69 -22.78 -44.86
N ARG A 5 -5.16 -22.64 -43.63
CA ARG A 5 -5.48 -23.53 -42.49
C ARG A 5 -4.92 -22.96 -41.17
N ALA A 6 -5.75 -22.18 -40.49
CA ALA A 6 -5.78 -22.11 -39.04
C ALA A 6 -6.32 -23.46 -38.46
N PRO A 7 -6.45 -23.68 -37.14
CA PRO A 7 -6.06 -22.85 -35.98
C PRO A 7 -5.33 -23.66 -34.88
N HIS A 8 -4.78 -22.99 -33.87
CA HIS A 8 -4.84 -23.55 -32.51
C HIS A 8 -5.56 -22.51 -31.65
N ASP A 9 -6.88 -22.63 -31.69
CA ASP A 9 -7.74 -22.23 -30.59
C ASP A 9 -7.30 -23.04 -29.38
N ASP A 10 -7.09 -22.34 -28.27
CA ASP A 10 -7.41 -22.84 -26.93
C ASP A 10 -7.83 -21.61 -26.11
N ASP A 11 -8.99 -21.07 -26.50
CA ASP A 11 -9.89 -20.36 -25.61
C ASP A 11 -10.08 -21.21 -24.35
N TYR A 12 -9.37 -20.84 -23.29
CA TYR A 12 -9.55 -21.42 -21.96
C TYR A 12 -10.92 -20.98 -21.42
N SER A 13 -11.95 -21.73 -21.81
CA SER A 13 -13.35 -21.54 -21.43
C SER A 13 -13.56 -21.99 -19.99
N ALA A 14 -13.37 -21.08 -19.04
CA ALA A 14 -13.62 -21.30 -17.62
C ALA A 14 -15.10 -21.07 -17.23
N THR A 15 -16.08 -21.59 -17.97
CA THR A 15 -17.52 -21.41 -17.59
C THR A 15 -18.46 -22.48 -18.15
N VAL A 16 -18.27 -23.79 -17.92
CA VAL A 16 -19.40 -24.74 -17.98
C VAL A 16 -19.15 -25.97 -17.10
N LEU A 17 -19.25 -25.84 -15.78
CA LEU A 17 -19.34 -26.99 -14.88
C LEU A 17 -20.22 -26.61 -13.69
N GLY A 18 -21.54 -26.81 -13.82
CA GLY A 18 -22.42 -26.52 -12.69
C GLY A 18 -23.94 -26.63 -12.86
N SER A 19 -24.50 -27.32 -13.86
CA SER A 19 -25.96 -27.29 -14.06
C SER A 19 -26.68 -28.63 -14.33
N HIS A 20 -26.09 -29.80 -14.04
CA HIS A 20 -26.75 -31.08 -14.36
C HIS A 20 -26.95 -32.08 -13.20
N TRP A 21 -26.80 -31.71 -11.92
CA TRP A 21 -26.86 -32.70 -10.83
C TRP A 21 -27.81 -32.44 -9.65
N PHE A 22 -28.72 -31.46 -9.73
CA PHE A 22 -29.85 -31.39 -8.79
C PHE A 22 -31.12 -31.95 -9.44
N SER A 23 -31.17 -33.27 -9.58
CA SER A 23 -32.43 -34.01 -9.73
C SER A 23 -33.17 -33.96 -8.40
N GLY A 24 -34.37 -33.38 -8.38
CA GLY A 24 -35.28 -33.47 -7.24
C GLY A 24 -35.58 -34.95 -6.93
N PRO A 25 -35.82 -35.30 -5.65
CA PRO A 25 -36.03 -36.69 -5.27
C PRO A 25 -37.24 -37.29 -6.00
N PRO A 26 -37.15 -38.50 -6.57
CA PRO A 26 -38.32 -39.19 -7.08
C PRO A 26 -39.28 -39.53 -5.92
N ALA A 27 -40.57 -39.36 -6.17
CA ALA A 27 -41.65 -39.68 -5.25
C ALA A 27 -41.54 -41.13 -4.75
N ALA A 28 -41.61 -41.33 -3.44
CA ALA A 28 -41.66 -42.65 -2.84
C ALA A 28 -42.99 -43.34 -3.20
N PRO A 29 -42.99 -44.65 -3.54
CA PRO A 29 -44.22 -45.40 -3.59
C PRO A 29 -44.80 -45.53 -2.19
N GLU A 30 -46.11 -45.31 -2.12
CA GLU A 30 -46.97 -45.44 -0.96
C GLU A 30 -46.93 -46.88 -0.45
N VAL A 31 -46.24 -47.11 0.67
CA VAL A 31 -46.26 -48.39 1.38
C VAL A 31 -47.53 -48.41 2.23
N THR A 32 -48.53 -49.11 1.71
CA THR A 32 -49.74 -49.52 2.42
C THR A 32 -49.35 -50.35 3.65
N PRO A 33 -49.82 -50.02 4.86
CA PRO A 33 -49.62 -50.88 6.01
C PRO A 33 -50.50 -52.12 5.87
N ASP A 34 -49.88 -53.26 5.61
CA ASP A 34 -50.50 -54.58 5.74
C ASP A 34 -50.64 -54.90 7.24
N ARG A 35 -51.75 -54.47 7.83
CA ARG A 35 -52.25 -54.94 9.11
C ARG A 35 -53.76 -55.05 9.02
N VAL A 36 -54.21 -56.18 8.49
CA VAL A 36 -55.59 -56.60 8.60
C VAL A 36 -55.75 -57.56 9.78
N GLU A 37 -56.91 -57.40 10.43
CA GLU A 37 -57.55 -58.33 11.36
C GLU A 37 -56.93 -58.59 12.74
N GLY A 38 -57.50 -57.92 13.74
CA GLY A 38 -57.43 -58.39 15.12
C GLY A 38 -58.18 -57.50 16.08
N SER A 39 -59.44 -57.84 16.34
CA SER A 39 -60.31 -57.29 17.40
C SER A 39 -61.05 -55.97 17.11
N VAL A 40 -62.19 -56.08 16.41
CA VAL A 40 -63.30 -55.16 16.62
C VAL A 40 -63.85 -55.45 18.03
N LEU A 41 -63.32 -54.76 19.04
CA LEU A 41 -63.95 -54.72 20.35
C LEU A 41 -65.09 -53.70 20.26
N ARG A 42 -66.34 -54.20 20.24
CA ARG A 42 -67.53 -53.37 20.44
C ARG A 42 -67.52 -52.89 21.88
N PHE A 43 -67.00 -51.68 22.11
CA PHE A 43 -67.22 -50.97 23.35
C PHE A 43 -68.66 -50.46 23.37
N GLY A 44 -69.50 -51.06 24.21
CA GLY A 44 -70.82 -50.53 24.55
C GLY A 44 -70.70 -49.16 25.22
N PRO A 45 -71.77 -48.33 25.19
CA PRO A 45 -71.70 -46.98 25.73
C PRO A 45 -71.59 -47.02 27.25
N GLY A 46 -70.43 -46.60 27.76
CA GLY A 46 -70.17 -46.42 29.18
C GLY A 46 -68.89 -47.09 29.65
N VAL A 47 -67.77 -46.38 29.51
CA VAL A 47 -66.67 -46.32 30.49
C VAL A 47 -65.68 -45.26 29.98
N THR A 48 -65.63 -44.13 30.67
CA THR A 48 -64.55 -43.17 30.54
C THR A 48 -63.30 -43.80 31.15
N ALA A 49 -62.39 -44.30 30.32
CA ALA A 49 -61.06 -44.68 30.76
C ALA A 49 -60.25 -43.41 31.07
N ALA A 50 -60.50 -42.82 32.24
CA ALA A 50 -59.57 -41.88 32.85
C ALA A 50 -58.34 -42.70 33.29
N MET A 51 -57.28 -42.67 32.48
CA MET A 51 -56.00 -43.25 32.88
C MET A 51 -55.33 -42.31 33.90
N PRO A 52 -54.98 -42.79 35.12
CA PRO A 52 -54.04 -42.06 35.95
C PRO A 52 -52.65 -42.18 35.29
N ALA A 53 -52.02 -41.04 35.00
CA ALA A 53 -50.65 -41.01 34.50
C ALA A 53 -49.72 -41.65 35.54
N PRO A 54 -49.06 -42.78 35.26
CA PRO A 54 -48.08 -43.31 36.16
C PRO A 54 -46.74 -42.62 35.85
N PHE A 55 -46.07 -42.17 36.91
CA PHE A 55 -44.67 -41.70 37.04
C PHE A 55 -44.22 -40.41 36.30
N PRO A 56 -43.60 -39.44 37.02
CA PRO A 56 -42.89 -38.34 36.39
C PRO A 56 -41.56 -38.85 35.81
N LEU A 57 -41.51 -39.09 34.50
CA LEU A 57 -40.24 -39.23 33.81
C LEU A 57 -39.64 -37.83 33.65
N THR A 58 -38.78 -37.43 34.60
CA THR A 58 -37.82 -36.37 34.34
C THR A 58 -36.81 -36.91 33.32
N ALA A 59 -37.07 -36.66 32.03
CA ALA A 59 -36.07 -36.89 31.00
C ALA A 59 -34.86 -35.98 31.31
N PRO A 60 -33.64 -36.52 31.49
CA PRO A 60 -32.48 -35.66 31.62
C PRO A 60 -32.34 -34.87 30.32
N ALA A 61 -32.43 -33.55 30.43
CA ALA A 61 -32.12 -32.66 29.31
C ALA A 61 -30.70 -33.01 28.81
N PRO A 62 -30.48 -33.22 27.50
CA PRO A 62 -29.14 -33.46 27.01
C PRO A 62 -28.25 -32.29 27.41
N PRO A 63 -27.00 -32.52 27.85
CA PRO A 63 -26.11 -31.41 28.16
C PRO A 63 -25.98 -30.56 26.91
N ALA A 64 -26.28 -29.27 27.04
CA ALA A 64 -26.06 -28.31 25.97
C ALA A 64 -24.59 -28.39 25.57
N ARG A 65 -24.31 -29.01 24.41
CA ARG A 65 -22.95 -29.04 23.87
C ARG A 65 -22.50 -27.59 23.76
N PRO A 66 -21.36 -27.18 24.36
CA PRO A 66 -20.83 -25.86 24.09
C PRO A 66 -20.61 -25.81 22.58
N ARG A 67 -21.33 -24.93 21.89
CA ARG A 67 -21.07 -24.61 20.50
C ARG A 67 -19.67 -24.01 20.48
N ARG A 68 -18.65 -24.86 20.33
CA ARG A 68 -17.29 -24.42 20.06
C ARG A 68 -17.36 -23.76 18.70
N GLY A 69 -17.55 -22.44 18.71
CA GLY A 69 -17.48 -21.58 17.54
C GLY A 69 -16.07 -21.63 16.97
N ALA A 70 -15.76 -22.70 16.26
CA ALA A 70 -14.67 -22.74 15.31
C ALA A 70 -15.23 -22.18 14.00
N GLY A 71 -15.02 -20.94 13.60
CA GLY A 71 -14.29 -19.82 14.18
C GLY A 71 -13.91 -18.85 13.07
N PRO A 72 -13.72 -17.54 13.35
CA PRO A 72 -12.93 -16.69 12.48
C PRO A 72 -11.45 -16.69 12.88
N ARG A 73 -11.03 -17.50 13.87
CA ARG A 73 -9.64 -17.61 14.36
C ARG A 73 -8.61 -17.98 13.29
N ARG A 74 -9.03 -18.55 12.15
CA ARG A 74 -8.11 -18.83 11.03
C ARG A 74 -7.81 -17.56 10.22
N TYR A 75 -8.79 -16.67 10.11
CA TYR A 75 -8.65 -15.40 9.42
C TYR A 75 -8.07 -14.31 10.32
N THR A 76 -8.00 -14.50 11.64
CA THR A 76 -7.35 -13.51 12.52
C THR A 76 -5.88 -13.34 12.18
N LEU A 77 -5.16 -14.43 11.86
CA LEU A 77 -3.76 -14.33 11.46
C LEU A 77 -3.61 -13.63 10.11
N ALA A 78 -4.43 -14.00 9.12
CA ALA A 78 -4.44 -13.34 7.82
C ALA A 78 -4.79 -11.84 7.93
N ALA A 79 -5.78 -11.49 8.75
CA ALA A 79 -6.18 -10.11 9.00
C ALA A 79 -5.09 -9.31 9.72
N VAL A 80 -4.38 -9.90 10.70
CA VAL A 80 -3.25 -9.27 11.39
C VAL A 80 -2.09 -9.05 10.44
N VAL A 81 -1.74 -10.03 9.59
CA VAL A 81 -0.69 -9.87 8.58
C VAL A 81 -1.08 -8.78 7.58
N LEU A 82 -2.33 -8.77 7.10
CA LEU A 82 -2.82 -7.72 6.20
C LEU A 82 -2.75 -6.34 6.86
N LEU A 83 -3.20 -6.20 8.11
CA LEU A 83 -3.09 -4.95 8.87
C LEU A 83 -1.64 -4.53 9.06
N ALA A 84 -0.73 -5.45 9.38
CA ALA A 84 0.69 -5.18 9.55
C ALA A 84 1.32 -4.72 8.23
N VAL A 85 0.99 -5.35 7.11
CA VAL A 85 1.45 -4.94 5.77
C VAL A 85 0.88 -3.57 5.40
N LEU A 86 -0.41 -3.32 5.62
CA LEU A 86 -1.02 -2.01 5.35
C LEU A 86 -0.44 -0.91 6.24
N ALA A 87 -0.19 -1.21 7.53
CA ALA A 87 0.46 -0.28 8.45
C ALA A 87 1.92 -0.03 8.02
N TYR A 88 2.65 -1.06 7.59
CA TYR A 88 4.01 -0.93 7.09
C TYR A 88 4.07 -0.11 5.80
N LEU A 89 3.20 -0.40 4.83
CA LEU A 89 3.11 0.35 3.57
C LEU A 89 2.64 1.80 3.82
N GLY A 90 1.67 1.98 4.71
CA GLY A 90 1.23 3.30 5.18
C GLY A 90 2.38 4.07 5.82
N TRP A 91 3.18 3.42 6.68
CA TRP A 91 4.35 4.02 7.29
C TRP A 91 5.45 4.34 6.28
N GLN A 92 5.67 3.49 5.27
CA GLN A 92 6.61 3.79 4.19
C GLN A 92 6.15 4.98 3.35
N ARG A 93 4.84 5.18 3.20
CA ARG A 93 4.28 6.26 2.38
C ARG A 93 4.12 7.58 3.12
N PHE A 94 3.74 7.54 4.39
CA PHE A 94 3.41 8.70 5.24
C PHE A 94 4.38 8.89 6.41
N GLY A 95 5.50 8.17 6.41
CA GLY A 95 6.52 8.28 7.43
C GLY A 95 7.02 9.72 7.59
N PRO A 96 7.54 10.06 8.77
CA PRO A 96 8.00 11.42 9.09
C PRO A 96 8.99 11.93 8.04
N SER A 97 8.74 13.15 7.55
CA SER A 97 9.46 13.77 6.44
C SER A 97 10.92 14.05 6.79
N LEU A 98 11.76 14.07 5.75
CA LEU A 98 13.13 14.59 5.82
C LEU A 98 13.12 15.97 6.49
N THR A 99 14.07 16.21 7.39
CA THR A 99 14.24 17.51 8.03
C THR A 99 15.61 18.07 7.71
N VAL A 100 15.64 19.34 7.31
CA VAL A 100 16.87 20.07 7.02
C VAL A 100 17.36 20.73 8.31
N ARG A 101 18.64 20.56 8.61
CA ARG A 101 19.31 21.12 9.79
C ARG A 101 20.06 22.38 9.46
N ASP A 102 20.78 22.35 8.35
CA ASP A 102 21.67 23.42 7.94
C ASP A 102 21.87 23.37 6.43
N VAL A 103 22.20 24.52 5.84
CA VAL A 103 22.49 24.67 4.41
C VAL A 103 23.68 25.60 4.30
N ALA A 104 24.78 25.08 3.74
CA ALA A 104 25.98 25.86 3.46
C ALA A 104 26.27 25.82 1.98
N VAL A 105 26.60 26.97 1.38
CA VAL A 105 27.04 27.03 -0.02
C VAL A 105 28.53 27.33 -0.03
N THR A 106 29.26 26.58 -0.84
CA THR A 106 30.72 26.65 -0.95
C THR A 106 31.13 26.61 -2.41
N THR A 107 32.28 27.21 -2.70
CA THR A 107 32.90 27.22 -4.03
C THR A 107 34.41 27.41 -3.84
N ASP A 108 35.20 27.26 -4.91
CA ASP A 108 36.61 27.64 -4.86
C ASP A 108 36.72 29.16 -4.63
N PRO A 109 37.32 29.61 -3.51
CA PRO A 109 37.46 31.03 -3.21
C PRO A 109 38.33 31.78 -4.23
N ARG A 110 39.16 31.09 -5.01
CA ARG A 110 39.92 31.69 -6.10
C ARG A 110 39.06 32.05 -7.31
N GLY A 111 37.85 31.48 -7.41
CA GLY A 111 37.00 31.59 -8.59
C GLY A 111 37.49 30.72 -9.75
N PRO A 112 36.70 30.62 -10.84
CA PRO A 112 37.08 29.85 -12.01
C PRO A 112 38.20 30.54 -12.79
N ALA A 113 38.97 29.75 -13.54
CA ALA A 113 39.93 30.27 -14.52
C ALA A 113 39.23 30.97 -15.69
N CYS A 114 40.00 31.69 -16.52
CA CYS A 114 39.50 32.30 -17.75
C CYS A 114 38.73 31.30 -18.61
N ASP A 115 37.55 31.71 -19.08
CA ASP A 115 36.65 30.90 -19.94
C ASP A 115 36.29 29.52 -19.35
N ALA A 116 36.33 29.38 -18.02
CA ALA A 116 36.06 28.14 -17.32
C ALA A 116 34.68 28.13 -16.62
N THR A 117 34.33 26.96 -16.12
CA THR A 117 33.09 26.73 -15.36
C THR A 117 33.40 26.66 -13.87
N ALA A 118 32.72 27.47 -13.07
CA ALA A 118 32.71 27.33 -11.62
C ALA A 118 31.75 26.21 -11.21
N ASP A 119 32.20 25.32 -10.33
CA ASP A 119 31.34 24.38 -9.62
C ASP A 119 31.03 24.96 -8.23
N VAL A 120 29.79 25.40 -8.05
CA VAL A 120 29.28 25.87 -6.77
C VAL A 120 28.52 24.72 -6.12
N VAL A 121 28.91 24.35 -4.91
CA VAL A 121 28.35 23.20 -4.20
C VAL A 121 27.63 23.67 -2.95
N ALA A 122 26.34 23.41 -2.88
CA ALA A 122 25.58 23.52 -1.65
C ALA A 122 25.55 22.19 -0.90
N VAL A 123 25.97 22.22 0.35
CA VAL A 123 25.90 21.09 1.28
C VAL A 123 24.69 21.30 2.17
N VAL A 124 23.68 20.46 1.97
CA VAL A 124 22.45 20.42 2.78
C VAL A 124 22.62 19.33 3.84
N ARG A 125 22.61 19.71 5.11
CA ARG A 125 22.66 18.78 6.24
C ARG A 125 21.25 18.35 6.62
N THR A 126 21.01 17.06 6.67
CA THR A 126 19.71 16.45 6.96
C THR A 126 19.80 15.51 8.15
N ASP A 127 18.66 15.07 8.66
CA ASP A 127 18.57 14.12 9.78
C ASP A 127 18.77 12.65 9.38
N GLY A 128 19.15 12.37 8.13
CA GLY A 128 19.38 11.01 7.63
C GLY A 128 18.11 10.26 7.24
N ARG A 129 16.94 10.91 7.28
CA ARG A 129 15.68 10.34 6.81
C ARG A 129 15.59 10.42 5.29
N PRO A 130 14.93 9.46 4.63
CA PRO A 130 14.69 9.54 3.20
C PRO A 130 13.69 10.66 2.89
N GLY A 131 13.87 11.32 1.75
CA GLY A 131 12.94 12.34 1.28
C GLY A 131 13.37 13.00 -0.03
N THR A 132 12.63 14.02 -0.44
CA THR A 132 12.94 14.81 -1.63
C THR A 132 13.15 16.26 -1.22
N LEU A 133 14.27 16.83 -1.65
CA LEU A 133 14.59 18.24 -1.53
C LEU A 133 14.13 18.96 -2.79
N THR A 134 13.37 20.05 -2.65
CA THR A 134 13.02 20.91 -3.77
C THR A 134 13.75 22.23 -3.62
N TYR A 135 14.56 22.61 -4.60
CA TYR A 135 15.42 23.79 -4.51
C TYR A 135 15.52 24.53 -5.84
N ARG A 136 16.12 25.72 -5.80
CA ARG A 136 16.48 26.50 -7.00
C ARG A 136 17.70 27.37 -6.72
N TRP A 137 18.40 27.70 -7.78
CA TRP A 137 19.57 28.55 -7.78
C TRP A 137 19.22 29.93 -8.33
N LEU A 138 19.69 30.96 -7.65
CA LEU A 138 19.70 32.34 -8.10
C LEU A 138 21.15 32.77 -8.34
N ARG A 139 21.40 33.40 -9.47
CA ARG A 139 22.73 33.89 -9.87
C ARG A 139 22.71 35.41 -9.92
N SER A 140 23.85 36.06 -9.66
CA SER A 140 23.96 37.52 -9.70
C SER A 140 23.73 38.13 -11.09
N ASP A 141 23.77 37.33 -12.16
CA ASP A 141 23.41 37.74 -13.52
C ASP A 141 21.88 37.91 -13.71
N GLY A 142 21.09 37.67 -12.67
CA GLY A 142 19.62 37.74 -12.70
C GLY A 142 18.97 36.47 -13.24
N THR A 143 19.75 35.46 -13.64
CA THR A 143 19.20 34.17 -14.04
C THR A 143 18.81 33.34 -12.82
N ARG A 144 17.66 32.69 -12.96
CA ARG A 144 17.12 31.76 -11.97
C ARG A 144 16.95 30.40 -12.59
N SER A 145 17.37 29.36 -11.89
CA SER A 145 17.07 28.00 -12.32
C SER A 145 15.58 27.71 -12.12
N GLU A 146 15.08 26.71 -12.86
CA GLU A 146 13.81 26.09 -12.51
C GLU A 146 13.89 25.41 -11.13
N ARG A 147 12.75 24.89 -10.67
CA ARG A 147 12.72 24.10 -9.44
C ARG A 147 13.33 22.73 -9.73
N LEU A 148 14.47 22.46 -9.11
CA LEU A 148 15.13 21.15 -9.15
C LEU A 148 14.68 20.30 -7.96
N THR A 149 14.69 18.99 -8.16
CA THR A 149 14.35 18.02 -7.12
C THR A 149 15.48 17.04 -6.95
N GLU A 150 16.00 16.92 -5.73
CA GLU A 150 17.03 15.94 -5.36
C GLU A 150 16.43 14.91 -4.41
N ARG A 151 16.64 13.62 -4.71
CA ARG A 151 16.19 12.52 -3.84
C ARG A 151 17.31 12.17 -2.87
N VAL A 152 17.02 12.25 -1.57
CA VAL A 152 17.96 11.89 -0.50
C VAL A 152 17.64 10.46 -0.04
N PRO A 153 18.57 9.50 -0.23
CA PRO A 153 18.43 8.14 0.27
C PRO A 153 18.37 8.07 1.80
N ARG A 154 17.84 6.97 2.33
CA ARG A 154 17.88 6.70 3.77
C ARG A 154 19.33 6.58 4.25
N GLY A 155 19.64 7.21 5.38
CA GLY A 155 20.97 7.22 5.99
C GLY A 155 21.90 8.33 5.50
N GLN A 156 21.53 9.04 4.42
CA GLN A 156 22.31 10.17 3.91
C GLN A 156 22.02 11.42 4.73
N ARG A 157 23.03 11.90 5.47
CA ARG A 157 22.96 13.12 6.31
C ARG A 157 23.47 14.37 5.60
N GLU A 158 24.11 14.22 4.46
CA GLU A 158 24.61 15.32 3.65
C GLU A 158 24.20 15.08 2.20
N ALA A 159 23.53 16.06 1.61
CA ALA A 159 23.19 16.09 0.19
C ALA A 159 23.97 17.23 -0.47
N ARG A 160 24.64 16.93 -1.58
CA ARG A 160 25.43 17.91 -2.34
C ARG A 160 24.66 18.31 -3.58
N LEU A 161 24.32 19.58 -3.67
CA LEU A 161 23.63 20.16 -4.81
C LEU A 161 24.64 20.99 -5.59
N HIS A 162 24.84 20.63 -6.86
CA HIS A 162 25.83 21.28 -7.71
C HIS A 162 25.18 22.31 -8.62
N LEU A 163 25.88 23.43 -8.81
CA LEU A 163 25.60 24.43 -9.82
C LEU A 163 26.85 24.64 -10.66
N LEU A 164 26.75 24.27 -11.93
CA LEU A 164 27.78 24.54 -12.93
C LEU A 164 27.47 25.87 -13.61
N TRP A 165 28.38 26.83 -13.48
CA TRP A 165 28.23 28.16 -14.08
C TRP A 165 29.46 28.53 -14.91
N THR A 166 29.27 28.62 -16.23
CA THR A 166 30.32 28.99 -17.17
C THR A 166 30.49 30.51 -17.27
N PHE A 167 31.73 30.96 -17.10
CA PHE A 167 32.14 32.35 -17.33
C PHE A 167 32.88 32.44 -18.65
N ARG A 168 32.71 33.55 -19.37
CA ARG A 168 33.43 33.82 -20.62
C ARG A 168 33.86 35.27 -20.71
N GLY A 169 35.00 35.48 -21.36
CA GLY A 169 35.58 36.79 -21.61
C GLY A 169 36.53 37.27 -20.52
N THR A 170 37.23 38.35 -20.84
CA THR A 170 38.19 39.02 -19.98
C THR A 170 37.51 40.04 -19.07
N GLY A 171 37.98 40.17 -17.83
CA GLY A 171 37.50 41.17 -16.88
C GLY A 171 37.47 40.66 -15.45
N THR A 172 37.05 41.53 -14.54
CA THR A 172 36.85 41.19 -13.12
C THR A 172 35.42 41.48 -12.74
N TYR A 173 34.68 40.46 -12.32
CA TYR A 173 33.26 40.58 -12.00
C TYR A 173 32.93 39.85 -10.69
N PRO A 174 32.19 40.49 -9.77
CA PRO A 174 31.67 39.81 -8.60
C PRO A 174 30.55 38.84 -9.02
N ALA A 175 30.66 37.59 -8.56
CA ALA A 175 29.70 36.53 -8.82
C ALA A 175 29.07 36.10 -7.48
N LYS A 176 27.74 36.08 -7.43
CA LYS A 176 26.99 35.56 -6.29
C LYS A 176 26.12 34.39 -6.74
N ALA A 177 26.19 33.30 -6.01
CA ALA A 177 25.34 32.14 -6.19
C ALA A 177 24.57 31.89 -4.90
N GLU A 178 23.24 31.87 -5.01
CA GLU A 178 22.33 31.70 -3.89
C GLU A 178 21.46 30.46 -4.12
N LEU A 179 21.42 29.59 -3.12
CA LEU A 179 20.53 28.45 -3.06
C LEU A 179 19.29 28.82 -2.25
N GLU A 180 18.13 28.72 -2.87
CA GLU A 180 16.84 28.73 -2.17
C GLU A 180 16.31 27.29 -2.09
N LEU A 181 16.22 26.77 -0.88
CA LEU A 181 15.54 25.52 -0.58
C LEU A 181 14.07 25.81 -0.26
N LEU A 182 13.15 25.11 -0.95
CA LEU A 182 11.71 25.35 -0.87
C LEU A 182 10.98 24.34 0.00
N SER A 183 11.46 23.10 0.01
CA SER A 183 10.87 21.96 0.73
C SER A 183 11.99 21.01 1.15
N PRO A 184 11.92 20.38 2.34
CA PRO A 184 10.81 20.35 3.31
C PRO A 184 10.71 21.55 4.28
N GLY A 185 11.71 22.43 4.28
CA GLY A 185 11.70 23.70 4.98
C GLY A 185 12.28 24.79 4.07
N GLN A 186 11.93 26.05 4.33
CA GLN A 186 12.50 27.17 3.58
C GLN A 186 13.84 27.57 4.20
N HIS A 187 14.91 27.44 3.42
CA HIS A 187 16.25 27.83 3.81
C HIS A 187 16.93 28.53 2.65
N THR A 188 17.75 29.53 2.96
CA THR A 188 18.50 30.28 1.96
C THR A 188 19.95 30.36 2.40
N ALA A 189 20.86 30.13 1.47
CA ALA A 189 22.29 30.27 1.70
C ALA A 189 22.94 30.76 0.42
N ALA A 190 23.94 31.63 0.55
CA ALA A 190 24.63 32.23 -0.59
C ALA A 190 26.14 32.18 -0.41
N VAL A 191 26.84 32.16 -1.53
CA VAL A 191 28.29 32.33 -1.60
C VAL A 191 28.61 33.40 -2.62
N GLU A 192 29.63 34.19 -2.31
CA GLU A 192 30.16 35.24 -3.19
C GLU A 192 31.61 34.91 -3.52
N PHE A 193 31.96 35.03 -4.79
CA PHE A 193 33.31 34.87 -5.31
C PHE A 193 33.54 35.86 -6.44
N THR A 194 34.80 36.05 -6.85
CA THR A 194 35.13 36.99 -7.93
C THR A 194 35.71 36.21 -9.10
N TYR A 195 35.13 36.37 -10.29
CA TYR A 195 35.77 35.92 -11.51
C TYR A 195 36.83 36.95 -11.91
N ARG A 196 38.07 36.48 -12.14
CA ARG A 196 39.19 37.32 -12.55
C ARG A 196 39.85 36.69 -13.77
N CYS A 197 39.75 37.37 -14.90
CA CYS A 197 40.44 37.00 -16.11
C CYS A 197 41.19 38.21 -16.66
N ASN A 198 42.51 38.16 -16.57
CA ASN A 198 43.39 39.16 -17.14
C ASN A 198 43.92 38.63 -18.49
N PRO A 199 44.08 39.52 -19.50
CA PRO A 199 44.66 39.16 -20.80
C PRO A 199 46.14 38.78 -20.70
#